data_AF-A0A0J7K1P4-F1
#
_entry.id   AF-A0A0J7K1P4-F1
#
_cell.length_a   1.000
_cell.length_b   1.000
_cell.length_c   1.000
_cell.angle_alpha   90.00
_cell.angle_beta   90.00
_cell.angle_gamma   90.00
#
_symmetry.space_group_name_H-M   'P 1'
#
loop_
_entity.id
_entity.type
_entity.pdbx_description
1 polymer ?
#
loop_
_entity_poly.entity_id
_entity_poly.type
_entity_poly.pdbx_seq_one_letter_code
_entity_poly.pdbx_strand_id
1 'polypeptide(L)'
;MANSVMERICERRMKEGLHGLAIQWGAIGDVGLVADMQEDDKELVIGGTLQQEISSCMNTLELFLLQDRAIVSSMVVAEKKRGFGRATNPLEAVANIMGLKNPNIVAPNISLAELGLDSMMAVEIKQTLEREFDILLTAQDIRNLNFAELRKMTNTAEHEKMYDVIKADTNDLDGLRMLTRKLNDSDLSPDIYIEVGTKGEVAGSEIFLIPGVDGCARVYKLVESKIKSSAICLQHGVLNTPGHILQKLRSQKKFLIVGYSFGSLIAIELARLLEAKNFSGRLILIDGAPDLMKFLIENVLNHPSEQELQNDILLRLMKMYLEFNNEMLLLELNKCNTWEEKLEVITHFTKEINVLTVENKKFLCSTVYDHIIAVQDYNISSMPRLKSSIILLKPTLTPFTFIEEDYGLHKVTEGAVQIHYVEGTHITIMDNDKITSFINEAL
;
A
#
# COMPACT_ATOMS: atom_id res chain seq x y z
N MET A 1 -25.96 2.49 -35.24
CA MET A 1 -27.23 1.94 -35.79
C MET A 1 -27.36 2.11 -37.31
N ALA A 2 -26.85 3.18 -37.92
CA ALA A 2 -26.93 3.36 -39.38
C ALA A 2 -26.15 2.29 -40.19
N ASN A 3 -24.91 1.98 -39.81
CA ASN A 3 -24.07 1.02 -40.53
C ASN A 3 -24.67 -0.39 -40.58
N SER A 4 -25.21 -0.87 -39.46
CA SER A 4 -25.89 -2.17 -39.38
C SER A 4 -27.12 -2.29 -40.28
N VAL A 5 -27.81 -1.17 -40.55
CA VAL A 5 -28.94 -1.15 -41.50
C VAL A 5 -28.43 -1.29 -42.93
N MET A 6 -27.35 -0.58 -43.29
CA MET A 6 -26.73 -0.66 -44.62
C MET A 6 -26.17 -2.06 -44.91
N GLU A 7 -25.55 -2.69 -43.93
CA GLU A 7 -25.07 -4.07 -43.99
C GLU A 7 -26.22 -5.04 -44.26
N ARG A 8 -27.34 -4.91 -43.52
CA ARG A 8 -28.52 -5.77 -43.69
C ARG A 8 -29.17 -5.60 -45.08
N ILE A 9 -29.13 -4.40 -45.65
CA ILE A 9 -29.58 -4.14 -47.03
C ILE A 9 -28.70 -4.90 -48.02
N CYS A 10 -27.37 -4.85 -47.87
CA CYS A 10 -26.44 -5.55 -48.75
C CYS A 10 -26.62 -7.08 -48.69
N GLU A 11 -26.78 -7.65 -47.49
CA GLU A 11 -27.09 -9.07 -47.30
C GLU A 11 -28.39 -9.49 -48.01
N ARG A 12 -29.44 -8.67 -47.89
CA ARG A 12 -30.73 -8.96 -48.52
C ARG A 12 -30.63 -8.92 -50.04
N ARG A 13 -29.93 -7.93 -50.60
CA ARG A 13 -29.70 -7.82 -52.05
C ARG A 13 -29.01 -9.07 -52.60
N MET A 14 -27.96 -9.55 -51.94
CA MET A 14 -27.28 -10.78 -52.38
C MET A 14 -28.18 -12.02 -52.28
N LYS A 15 -29.02 -12.14 -51.23
CA LYS A 15 -30.01 -13.23 -51.14
C LYS A 15 -31.04 -13.21 -52.28
N GLU A 16 -31.35 -12.04 -52.80
CA GLU A 16 -32.27 -11.83 -53.93
C GLU A 16 -31.55 -11.95 -55.29
N GLY A 17 -30.27 -12.33 -55.33
CA GLY A 17 -29.48 -12.48 -56.55
C GLY A 17 -28.95 -11.16 -57.13
N LEU A 18 -29.04 -10.06 -56.38
CA LEU A 18 -28.54 -8.75 -56.75
C LEU A 18 -27.19 -8.49 -56.08
N HIS A 19 -26.33 -7.69 -56.72
CA HIS A 19 -25.07 -7.28 -56.10
C HIS A 19 -25.30 -6.36 -54.89
N GLY A 20 -24.56 -6.61 -53.80
CA GLY A 20 -24.55 -5.80 -52.59
C GLY A 20 -23.28 -6.06 -51.78
N LEU A 21 -22.55 -5.00 -51.46
CA LEU A 21 -21.28 -5.06 -50.74
C LEU A 21 -21.20 -3.92 -49.73
N ALA A 22 -20.98 -4.25 -48.46
CA ALA A 22 -20.66 -3.34 -47.39
C ALA A 22 -19.25 -3.64 -46.88
N ILE A 23 -18.39 -2.63 -46.83
CA ILE A 23 -17.01 -2.77 -46.37
C ILE A 23 -16.83 -1.99 -45.08
N GLN A 24 -16.35 -2.67 -44.05
CA GLN A 24 -15.94 -2.10 -42.78
C GLN A 24 -14.46 -1.74 -42.86
N TRP A 25 -14.17 -0.46 -43.10
CA TRP A 25 -12.81 0.05 -43.13
C TRP A 25 -12.32 0.39 -41.72
N GLY A 26 -11.09 -0.03 -41.40
CA GLY A 26 -10.31 0.51 -40.29
C GLY A 26 -9.87 1.96 -40.55
N ALA A 27 -9.07 2.53 -39.63
CA ALA A 27 -8.58 3.90 -39.76
C ALA A 27 -7.78 4.11 -41.06
N ILE A 28 -8.11 5.17 -41.83
CA ILE A 28 -7.40 5.55 -43.05
C ILE A 28 -6.64 6.84 -42.78
N GLY A 29 -5.32 6.82 -42.98
CA GLY A 29 -4.43 7.94 -42.61
C GLY A 29 -4.51 9.13 -43.57
N ASP A 30 -4.65 8.86 -44.87
CA ASP A 30 -4.39 9.85 -45.92
C ASP A 30 -5.63 10.66 -46.35
N VAL A 31 -6.80 10.45 -45.72
CA VAL A 31 -8.04 11.14 -46.08
C VAL A 31 -8.86 11.59 -44.88
N GLY A 32 -9.54 12.73 -45.03
CA GLY A 32 -10.46 13.28 -44.02
C GLY A 32 -9.74 13.87 -42.80
N LEU A 33 -10.44 13.93 -41.67
CA LEU A 33 -9.95 14.52 -40.41
C LEU A 33 -8.62 13.94 -39.93
N VAL A 34 -8.30 12.69 -40.29
CA VAL A 34 -7.06 12.01 -39.88
C VAL A 34 -5.85 12.52 -40.68
N ALA A 35 -6.04 12.92 -41.94
CA ALA A 35 -4.98 13.46 -42.79
C ALA A 35 -4.61 14.90 -42.41
N ASP A 36 -5.60 15.70 -42.01
CA ASP A 36 -5.40 17.09 -41.57
C ASP A 36 -4.62 17.19 -40.24
N MET A 37 -4.33 16.06 -39.58
CA MET A 37 -3.69 15.95 -38.26
C MET A 37 -2.28 15.34 -38.30
N GLN A 38 -1.75 14.99 -39.49
CA GLN A 38 -0.38 14.49 -39.65
C GLN A 38 0.63 15.66 -39.66
N GLU A 39 1.03 16.16 -38.48
CA GLU A 39 2.18 17.08 -38.37
C GLU A 39 3.51 16.35 -38.07
N ASP A 40 3.46 15.13 -37.52
CA ASP A 40 4.64 14.31 -37.21
C ASP A 40 4.40 12.87 -37.67
N ASP A 41 5.32 12.29 -38.46
CA ASP A 41 5.36 10.89 -38.96
C ASP A 41 5.33 9.83 -37.82
N LYS A 42 4.22 9.73 -37.08
CA LYS A 42 4.02 8.75 -36.00
C LYS A 42 2.84 7.85 -36.33
N GLU A 43 3.09 6.55 -36.30
CA GLU A 43 2.06 5.52 -36.38
C GLU A 43 1.05 5.69 -35.24
N LEU A 44 -0.16 6.13 -35.58
CA LEU A 44 -1.27 6.37 -34.68
C LEU A 44 -2.23 5.18 -34.66
N VAL A 45 -2.63 4.75 -33.46
CA VAL A 45 -3.61 3.67 -33.25
C VAL A 45 -4.97 4.29 -32.94
N ILE A 46 -5.97 4.03 -33.78
CA ILE A 46 -7.34 4.53 -33.62
C ILE A 46 -8.29 3.32 -33.54
N GLY A 47 -9.03 3.20 -32.44
CA GLY A 47 -10.00 2.12 -32.25
C GLY A 47 -9.40 0.71 -32.29
N GLY A 48 -8.12 0.55 -31.93
CA GLY A 48 -7.39 -0.72 -31.99
C GLY A 48 -6.82 -1.06 -33.38
N THR A 49 -6.93 -0.15 -34.35
CA THR A 49 -6.38 -0.30 -35.71
C THR A 49 -5.29 0.73 -35.98
N LEU A 50 -4.25 0.35 -36.72
CA LEU A 50 -3.29 1.29 -37.29
C LEU A 50 -3.90 1.98 -38.51
N GLN A 51 -3.41 3.18 -38.80
CA GLN A 51 -3.76 3.88 -40.03
C GLN A 51 -3.27 3.08 -41.24
N GLN A 52 -4.15 2.88 -42.21
CA GLN A 52 -3.80 2.33 -43.52
C GLN A 52 -3.84 3.45 -44.57
N GLU A 53 -2.95 3.35 -45.55
CA GLU A 53 -2.97 4.26 -46.69
C GLU A 53 -4.21 4.02 -47.57
N ILE A 54 -4.65 5.05 -48.29
CA ILE A 54 -5.75 4.91 -49.26
C ILE A 54 -5.40 3.92 -50.38
N SER A 55 -4.10 3.82 -50.71
CA SER A 55 -3.55 2.85 -51.67
C SER A 55 -3.88 1.40 -51.27
N SER A 56 -3.74 1.08 -49.99
CA SER A 56 -4.07 -0.23 -49.40
C SER A 56 -5.57 -0.54 -49.51
N CYS A 57 -6.42 0.44 -49.21
CA CYS A 57 -7.87 0.32 -49.37
C CYS A 57 -8.26 0.02 -50.82
N MET A 58 -7.67 0.73 -51.79
CA MET A 58 -7.96 0.55 -53.21
C MET A 58 -7.53 -0.83 -53.72
N ASN A 59 -6.37 -1.32 -53.29
CA ASN A 59 -5.91 -2.68 -53.61
C ASN A 59 -6.86 -3.76 -53.07
N THR A 60 -7.41 -3.54 -51.86
CA THR A 60 -8.32 -4.50 -51.22
C THR A 60 -9.73 -4.39 -51.80
N LEU A 61 -10.14 -3.21 -52.26
CA LEU A 61 -11.43 -2.99 -52.91
C LEU A 61 -11.57 -3.86 -54.17
N GLU A 62 -10.51 -4.00 -54.98
CA GLU A 62 -10.52 -4.87 -56.16
C GLU A 62 -10.84 -6.33 -55.78
N LEU A 63 -10.21 -6.84 -54.72
CA LEU A 63 -10.49 -8.18 -54.19
C LEU A 63 -11.93 -8.29 -53.68
N PHE A 64 -12.43 -7.26 -53.01
CA PHE A 64 -13.77 -7.27 -52.42
C PHE A 64 -14.90 -7.16 -53.44
N LEU A 65 -14.66 -6.58 -54.61
CA LEU A 65 -15.64 -6.51 -55.69
C LEU A 65 -15.81 -7.87 -56.41
N LEU A 66 -14.82 -8.76 -56.32
CA LEU A 66 -14.79 -10.05 -57.03
C LEU A 66 -15.28 -11.25 -56.20
N GLN A 67 -15.73 -11.03 -54.97
CA GLN A 67 -16.19 -12.09 -54.06
C GLN A 67 -17.71 -12.12 -53.88
N ASP A 68 -18.21 -13.24 -53.39
CA ASP A 68 -19.65 -13.49 -53.12
C ASP A 68 -20.05 -13.24 -51.65
N ARG A 69 -19.40 -12.28 -50.97
CA ARG A 69 -19.68 -11.92 -49.56
C ARG A 69 -20.23 -10.50 -49.48
N ALA A 70 -21.38 -10.34 -48.81
CA ALA A 70 -22.07 -9.05 -48.71
C ALA A 70 -21.43 -8.10 -47.69
N ILE A 71 -20.73 -8.64 -46.68
CA ILE A 71 -20.09 -7.86 -45.62
C ILE A 71 -18.66 -8.36 -45.49
N VAL A 72 -17.72 -7.42 -45.58
CA VAL A 72 -16.29 -7.67 -45.40
C VAL A 72 -15.63 -6.53 -44.65
N SER A 73 -14.42 -6.78 -44.16
CA SER A 73 -13.67 -5.82 -43.37
C SER A 73 -12.21 -5.78 -43.83
N SER A 74 -11.64 -4.58 -43.86
CA SER A 74 -10.20 -4.38 -44.05
C SER A 74 -9.67 -3.39 -43.03
N MET A 75 -8.73 -3.85 -42.21
CA MET A 75 -8.10 -3.05 -41.17
C MET A 75 -6.71 -3.59 -40.88
N VAL A 76 -5.81 -2.72 -40.46
CA VAL A 76 -4.51 -3.10 -39.91
C VAL A 76 -4.69 -3.17 -38.39
N VAL A 77 -4.65 -4.37 -37.82
CA VAL A 77 -4.80 -4.54 -36.36
C VAL A 77 -3.53 -4.04 -35.68
N ALA A 78 -3.66 -3.11 -34.74
CA ALA A 78 -2.51 -2.65 -33.97
C ALA A 78 -2.00 -3.80 -33.10
N GLU A 79 -0.69 -4.06 -33.14
CA GLU A 79 -0.10 -5.02 -32.22
C GLU A 79 -0.34 -4.56 -30.78
N LYS A 80 -0.82 -5.46 -29.93
CA LYS A 80 -0.88 -5.24 -28.49
C LYS A 80 0.56 -5.16 -28.00
N LYS A 81 1.13 -3.94 -27.88
CA LYS A 81 2.47 -3.71 -27.35
C LYS A 81 2.63 -4.48 -26.03
N ARG A 82 3.33 -5.62 -26.05
CA ARG A 82 3.62 -6.46 -24.87
C ARG A 82 4.74 -5.86 -24.00
N GLY A 83 4.89 -4.54 -23.99
CA GLY A 83 6.09 -3.87 -23.47
C GLY A 83 5.85 -2.66 -22.58
N PHE A 84 4.61 -2.30 -22.28
CA PHE A 84 4.30 -1.30 -21.26
C PHE A 84 3.27 -1.91 -20.32
N GLY A 85 3.59 -1.91 -19.02
CA GLY A 85 2.74 -2.50 -17.98
C GLY A 85 1.30 -2.01 -18.15
N ARG A 86 0.35 -2.92 -17.92
CA ARG A 86 -1.06 -2.55 -17.74
C ARG A 86 -1.08 -1.43 -16.70
N ALA A 87 -1.47 -0.21 -17.09
CA ALA A 87 -1.44 0.92 -16.17
C ALA A 87 -2.20 0.53 -14.89
N THR A 88 -1.54 0.64 -13.75
CA THR A 88 -2.10 0.13 -12.48
C THR A 88 -3.20 1.01 -11.94
N ASN A 89 -3.26 2.27 -12.40
CA ASN A 89 -4.22 3.25 -11.94
C ASN A 89 -4.53 4.34 -13.00
N PRO A 90 -5.65 5.08 -12.86
CA PRO A 90 -6.07 6.16 -13.75
C PRO A 90 -4.99 7.23 -13.99
N LEU A 91 -4.24 7.59 -12.94
CA LEU A 91 -3.18 8.59 -13.00
C LEU A 91 -2.05 8.18 -13.96
N GLU A 92 -1.57 6.94 -13.82
CA GLU A 92 -0.52 6.36 -14.66
C GLU A 92 -0.99 6.22 -16.11
N ALA A 93 -2.25 5.80 -16.32
CA ALA A 93 -2.84 5.69 -17.64
C ALA A 93 -2.87 7.04 -18.37
N VAL A 94 -3.33 8.10 -17.69
CA VAL A 94 -3.38 9.45 -18.28
C VAL A 94 -1.99 10.03 -18.48
N ALA A 95 -1.06 9.84 -17.54
CA ALA A 95 0.32 10.28 -17.70
C ALA A 95 0.99 9.65 -18.93
N ASN A 96 0.74 8.36 -19.17
CA ASN A 96 1.25 7.64 -20.32
C ASN A 96 0.68 8.18 -21.65
N ILE A 97 -0.62 8.47 -21.72
CA ILE A 97 -1.26 9.04 -22.91
C ILE A 97 -0.69 10.44 -23.21
N MET A 98 -0.43 11.24 -22.18
CA MET A 98 0.19 12.56 -22.32
C MET A 98 1.71 12.54 -22.53
N GLY A 99 2.34 11.35 -22.59
CA GLY A 99 3.79 11.21 -22.80
C GLY A 99 4.65 11.69 -21.62
N LEU A 100 4.08 11.79 -20.42
CA LEU A 100 4.75 12.28 -19.23
C LEU A 100 5.52 11.15 -18.53
N LYS A 101 6.85 11.25 -18.51
CA LYS A 101 7.73 10.25 -17.87
C LYS A 101 7.61 10.19 -16.35
N ASN A 102 7.16 11.28 -15.70
CA ASN A 102 6.95 11.32 -14.25
C ASN A 102 5.81 12.28 -13.87
N PRO A 103 4.61 11.77 -13.55
CA PRO A 103 3.45 12.60 -13.17
C PRO A 103 3.59 13.26 -11.79
N ASN A 104 4.63 12.96 -11.01
CA ASN A 104 4.90 13.61 -9.72
C ASN A 104 5.62 14.96 -9.83
N ILE A 105 6.11 15.31 -11.01
CA ILE A 105 6.82 16.58 -11.25
C ILE A 105 5.83 17.66 -11.75
N VAL A 106 4.68 17.26 -12.25
CA VAL A 106 3.66 18.16 -12.80
C VAL A 106 2.87 18.80 -11.66
N ALA A 107 2.66 20.12 -11.75
CA ALA A 107 1.87 20.83 -10.75
C ALA A 107 0.44 20.26 -10.68
N PRO A 108 -0.04 19.86 -9.48
CA PRO A 108 -1.21 18.98 -9.35
C PRO A 108 -2.54 19.64 -9.75
N ASN A 109 -2.61 20.97 -9.75
CA ASN A 109 -3.84 21.74 -9.98
C ASN A 109 -3.93 22.35 -11.39
N ILE A 110 -2.95 22.11 -12.27
CA ILE A 110 -3.03 22.57 -13.67
C ILE A 110 -3.92 21.60 -14.44
N SER A 111 -4.85 22.14 -15.23
CA SER A 111 -5.76 21.32 -16.04
C SER A 111 -5.02 20.59 -17.16
N LEU A 112 -5.56 19.46 -17.62
CA LEU A 112 -4.98 18.73 -18.74
C LEU A 112 -4.96 19.60 -20.02
N ALA A 113 -6.00 20.42 -20.23
CA ALA A 113 -6.06 21.40 -21.32
C ALA A 113 -4.87 22.37 -21.32
N GLU A 114 -4.50 22.89 -20.14
CA GLU A 114 -3.34 23.78 -19.99
C GLU A 114 -2.00 23.05 -20.12
N LEU A 115 -1.99 21.73 -19.89
CA LEU A 115 -0.80 20.87 -20.04
C LEU A 115 -0.61 20.32 -21.46
N GLY A 116 -1.42 20.78 -22.42
CA GLY A 116 -1.29 20.39 -23.82
C GLY A 116 -2.18 19.22 -24.23
N LEU A 117 -3.29 18.98 -23.53
CA LEU A 117 -4.32 18.04 -23.97
C LEU A 117 -4.92 18.48 -25.32
N ASP A 118 -4.69 17.69 -26.35
CA ASP A 118 -5.35 17.84 -27.64
C ASP A 118 -6.67 17.06 -27.72
N SER A 119 -7.40 17.24 -28.81
CA SER A 119 -8.71 16.60 -28.99
C SER A 119 -8.63 15.07 -29.10
N MET A 120 -7.48 14.50 -29.50
CA MET A 120 -7.28 13.05 -29.64
C MET A 120 -6.91 12.41 -28.30
N MET A 121 -5.99 13.03 -27.55
CA MET A 121 -5.66 12.64 -26.18
C MET A 121 -6.91 12.66 -25.30
N ALA A 122 -7.79 13.64 -25.46
CA ALA A 122 -9.04 13.71 -24.70
C ALA A 122 -9.95 12.49 -24.95
N VAL A 123 -10.02 12.02 -26.20
CA VAL A 123 -10.81 10.83 -26.56
C VAL A 123 -10.15 9.56 -26.05
N GLU A 124 -8.83 9.44 -26.19
CA GLU A 124 -8.07 8.29 -25.71
C GLU A 124 -8.11 8.17 -24.18
N ILE A 125 -7.95 9.27 -23.46
CA ILE A 125 -8.11 9.34 -22.00
C ILE A 125 -9.52 8.90 -21.61
N LYS A 126 -10.55 9.47 -22.24
CA LYS A 126 -11.94 9.10 -21.97
C LYS A 126 -12.15 7.59 -22.13
N GLN A 127 -11.78 7.04 -23.28
CA GLN A 127 -11.98 5.61 -23.55
C GLN A 127 -11.18 4.71 -22.61
N THR A 128 -9.97 5.12 -22.24
CA THR A 128 -9.10 4.37 -21.32
C THR A 128 -9.67 4.36 -19.91
N LEU A 129 -10.12 5.53 -19.41
CA LEU A 129 -10.77 5.67 -18.11
C LEU A 129 -12.07 4.86 -18.03
N GLU A 130 -12.90 4.90 -19.06
CA GLU A 130 -14.15 4.13 -19.13
C GLU A 130 -13.88 2.62 -19.22
N ARG A 131 -12.96 2.18 -20.07
CA ARG A 131 -12.74 0.75 -20.34
C ARG A 131 -11.94 0.04 -19.25
N GLU A 132 -10.92 0.70 -18.70
CA GLU A 132 -9.96 0.06 -17.81
C GLU A 132 -10.27 0.30 -16.33
N PHE A 133 -10.99 1.38 -16.02
CA PHE A 133 -11.25 1.81 -14.65
C PHE A 133 -12.73 2.07 -14.34
N ASP A 134 -13.64 1.85 -15.30
CA ASP A 134 -15.09 2.11 -15.19
C ASP A 134 -15.44 3.57 -14.80
N ILE A 135 -14.56 4.52 -15.14
CA ILE A 135 -14.73 5.94 -14.84
C ILE A 135 -15.38 6.63 -16.05
N LEU A 136 -16.66 6.99 -15.90
CA LEU A 136 -17.43 7.72 -16.91
C LEU A 136 -17.26 9.23 -16.76
N LEU A 137 -16.68 9.89 -17.77
CA LEU A 137 -16.49 11.35 -17.79
C LEU A 137 -16.97 11.94 -19.11
N THR A 138 -17.54 13.15 -19.06
CA THR A 138 -17.89 13.88 -20.28
C THR A 138 -16.64 14.48 -20.93
N ALA A 139 -16.74 14.84 -22.22
CA ALA A 139 -15.63 15.50 -22.91
C ALA A 139 -15.23 16.84 -22.26
N GLN A 140 -16.18 17.51 -21.59
CA GLN A 140 -15.93 18.74 -20.86
C GLN A 140 -15.19 18.46 -19.54
N ASP A 141 -15.53 17.36 -18.85
CA ASP A 141 -14.85 16.95 -17.62
C ASP A 141 -13.39 16.60 -17.90
N ILE A 142 -13.10 15.89 -18.99
CA ILE A 142 -11.73 15.54 -19.39
C ILE A 142 -10.87 16.79 -19.65
N ARG A 143 -11.45 17.86 -20.23
CA ARG A 143 -10.73 19.11 -20.47
C ARG A 143 -10.36 19.84 -19.18
N ASN A 144 -11.24 19.80 -18.19
CA ASN A 144 -11.04 20.47 -16.90
C ASN A 144 -10.28 19.60 -15.88
N LEU A 145 -10.09 18.32 -16.19
CA LEU A 145 -9.45 17.34 -15.33
C LEU A 145 -8.02 17.79 -14.97
N ASN A 146 -7.56 17.48 -13.77
CA ASN A 146 -6.18 17.72 -13.35
C ASN A 146 -5.56 16.51 -12.63
N PHE A 147 -4.25 16.55 -12.41
CA PHE A 147 -3.53 15.44 -11.77
C PHE A 147 -3.93 15.22 -10.30
N ALA A 148 -4.45 16.24 -9.60
CA ALA A 148 -5.01 16.08 -8.26
C ALA A 148 -6.33 15.29 -8.26
N GLU A 149 -7.20 15.55 -9.23
CA GLU A 149 -8.46 14.83 -9.43
C GLU A 149 -8.22 13.38 -9.86
N LEU A 150 -7.28 13.15 -10.77
CA LEU A 150 -6.87 11.80 -11.16
C LEU A 150 -6.31 10.99 -9.98
N ARG A 151 -5.52 11.62 -9.08
CA ARG A 151 -5.06 10.99 -7.84
C ARG A 151 -6.23 10.62 -6.92
N LYS A 152 -7.24 11.50 -6.80
CA LYS A 152 -8.46 11.17 -6.04
C LYS A 152 -9.22 10.01 -6.68
N MET A 153 -9.35 9.99 -8.00
CA MET A 153 -10.03 8.92 -8.73
C MET A 153 -9.30 7.57 -8.61
N THR A 154 -7.96 7.56 -8.64
CA THR A 154 -7.16 6.38 -8.29
C THR A 154 -7.53 5.84 -6.91
N ASN A 155 -7.72 6.73 -5.93
CA ASN A 155 -8.13 6.33 -4.59
C ASN A 155 -9.61 5.90 -4.52
N THR A 156 -10.47 6.31 -5.46
CA THR A 156 -11.93 6.05 -5.40
C THR A 156 -12.36 4.82 -6.21
N ALA A 157 -11.63 4.45 -7.28
CA ALA A 157 -11.96 3.31 -8.14
C ALA A 157 -11.74 1.93 -7.48
N GLU A 158 -10.99 1.87 -6.38
CA GLU A 158 -10.88 0.66 -5.54
C GLU A 158 -11.96 0.58 -4.44
N HIS A 159 -12.86 1.57 -4.36
CA HIS A 159 -13.80 1.71 -3.24
C HIS A 159 -15.26 1.33 -3.52
N GLU A 160 -15.69 1.04 -4.75
CA GLU A 160 -17.13 0.82 -5.02
C GLU A 160 -17.72 -0.52 -4.52
N LYS A 161 -16.93 -1.38 -3.85
CA LYS A 161 -17.47 -2.49 -3.03
C LYS A 161 -17.34 -2.28 -1.52
N MET A 162 -16.90 -1.10 -1.06
CA MET A 162 -16.46 -0.87 0.32
C MET A 162 -17.17 0.31 1.01
N TYR A 163 -18.25 0.85 0.43
CA TYR A 163 -18.82 2.15 0.81
C TYR A 163 -19.93 2.16 1.87
N ASP A 164 -20.24 1.06 2.53
CA ASP A 164 -21.32 1.06 3.55
C ASP A 164 -20.84 0.98 5.02
N VAL A 165 -19.53 1.01 5.30
CA VAL A 165 -19.03 0.98 6.70
C VAL A 165 -18.19 2.20 7.08
N ILE A 166 -17.63 2.96 6.13
CA ILE A 166 -16.74 4.10 6.42
C ILE A 166 -17.50 5.44 6.34
N LYS A 167 -18.58 5.56 7.12
CA LYS A 167 -19.22 6.86 7.44
C LYS A 167 -18.97 7.29 8.88
N ALA A 168 -17.80 6.96 9.42
CA ALA A 168 -17.29 7.55 10.64
C ALA A 168 -15.91 8.17 10.35
N ASP A 169 -15.88 9.50 10.36
CA ASP A 169 -14.72 10.40 10.41
C ASP A 169 -13.60 10.27 9.36
N THR A 170 -13.79 10.96 8.24
CA THR A 170 -12.71 11.40 7.34
C THR A 170 -11.80 12.50 7.93
N ASN A 171 -11.89 12.78 9.24
CA ASN A 171 -11.02 13.70 9.98
C ASN A 171 -9.91 13.00 10.78
N ASP A 172 -9.87 11.65 10.83
CA ASP A 172 -9.03 10.89 11.77
C ASP A 172 -7.90 10.07 11.11
N LEU A 173 -7.24 10.63 10.08
CA LEU A 173 -6.02 10.05 9.51
C LEU A 173 -4.77 10.45 10.32
N ASP A 174 -4.84 10.32 11.65
CA ASP A 174 -3.65 10.55 12.49
C ASP A 174 -2.76 9.30 12.47
N GLY A 175 -1.66 9.35 11.72
CA GLY A 175 -0.88 8.16 11.38
C GLY A 175 -0.34 7.35 12.56
N LEU A 176 -0.12 7.93 13.75
CA LEU A 176 0.25 7.14 14.94
C LEU A 176 -0.91 6.31 15.51
N ARG A 177 -2.16 6.77 15.40
CA ARG A 177 -3.36 5.99 15.78
C ARG A 177 -3.51 4.72 14.94
N MET A 178 -2.89 4.70 13.76
CA MET A 178 -2.87 3.53 12.88
C MET A 178 -1.82 2.49 13.29
N LEU A 179 -0.79 2.88 14.05
CA LEU A 179 0.36 2.04 14.40
C LEU A 179 0.26 1.45 15.81
N THR A 180 -0.40 2.13 16.74
CA THR A 180 -0.57 1.63 18.11
C THR A 180 -1.92 1.99 18.73
N ARG A 181 -2.29 1.25 19.78
CA ARG A 181 -3.52 1.43 20.55
C ARG A 181 -3.28 2.37 21.72
N LYS A 182 -4.35 2.97 22.22
CA LYS A 182 -4.31 3.71 23.50
C LYS A 182 -3.97 2.75 24.65
N LEU A 183 -2.91 3.07 25.39
CA LEU A 183 -2.46 2.31 26.57
C LEU A 183 -2.90 2.98 27.87
N ASN A 184 -3.10 2.18 28.91
CA ASN A 184 -3.32 2.63 30.28
C ASN A 184 -2.07 2.41 31.14
N ASP A 185 -2.04 3.04 32.31
CA ASP A 185 -0.88 2.93 33.22
C ASP A 185 -0.56 1.49 33.62
N SER A 186 -1.59 0.67 33.83
CA SER A 186 -1.47 -0.75 34.17
C SER A 186 -0.89 -1.62 33.06
N ASP A 187 -0.91 -1.13 31.82
CA ASP A 187 -0.36 -1.86 30.68
C ASP A 187 1.18 -1.75 30.65
N LEU A 188 1.73 -0.66 31.18
CA LEU A 188 3.16 -0.36 31.17
C LEU A 188 3.83 -0.95 32.42
N SER A 189 4.36 -2.17 32.27
CA SER A 189 5.19 -2.81 33.30
C SER A 189 6.68 -2.55 33.06
N PRO A 190 7.49 -2.32 34.12
CA PRO A 190 8.95 -2.24 33.99
C PRO A 190 9.60 -3.61 33.66
N ASP A 191 8.88 -4.72 33.84
CA ASP A 191 9.41 -6.06 33.60
C ASP A 191 9.64 -6.32 32.11
N ILE A 192 10.86 -6.73 31.76
CA ILE A 192 11.24 -7.07 30.38
C ILE A 192 10.52 -8.35 29.91
N TYR A 193 10.39 -9.33 30.80
CA TYR A 193 9.82 -10.63 30.49
C TYR A 193 8.46 -10.77 31.16
N ILE A 194 7.41 -10.81 30.33
CA ILE A 194 6.05 -11.04 30.80
C ILE A 194 5.64 -12.44 30.39
N GLU A 195 5.42 -13.32 31.37
CA GLU A 195 4.76 -14.59 31.11
C GLU A 195 3.31 -14.33 30.71
N VAL A 196 2.92 -14.91 29.58
CA VAL A 196 1.63 -14.67 28.96
C VAL A 196 0.66 -15.75 29.43
N GLY A 197 -0.61 -15.40 29.64
CA GLY A 197 -1.65 -16.28 30.21
C GLY A 197 -2.12 -17.39 29.26
N THR A 198 -1.17 -18.21 28.79
CA THR A 198 -1.39 -19.28 27.81
C THR A 198 -2.06 -20.51 28.42
N LYS A 199 -2.60 -21.39 27.57
CA LYS A 199 -3.22 -22.64 28.04
C LYS A 199 -2.23 -23.66 28.61
N GLY A 200 -0.95 -23.58 28.22
CA GLY A 200 0.10 -24.47 28.71
C GLY A 200 -0.11 -25.96 28.36
N GLU A 201 -0.87 -26.25 27.29
CA GLU A 201 -1.23 -27.60 26.85
C GLU A 201 -0.06 -28.33 26.18
N VAL A 202 0.90 -27.60 25.61
CA VAL A 202 2.05 -28.16 24.87
C VAL A 202 3.34 -27.93 25.66
N ALA A 203 3.94 -29.02 26.13
CA ALA A 203 5.20 -28.98 26.85
C ALA A 203 6.41 -28.89 25.91
N GLY A 204 7.41 -28.12 26.31
CA GLY A 204 8.76 -28.16 25.73
C GLY A 204 9.11 -27.09 24.71
N SER A 205 8.14 -26.38 24.13
CA SER A 205 8.39 -25.27 23.20
C SER A 205 8.01 -23.93 23.84
N GLU A 206 8.93 -22.96 23.84
CA GLU A 206 8.71 -21.61 24.35
C GLU A 206 8.62 -20.63 23.19
N ILE A 207 7.49 -19.93 23.09
CA ILE A 207 7.23 -18.92 22.06
C ILE A 207 7.67 -17.56 22.61
N PHE A 208 8.38 -16.79 21.80
CA PHE A 208 8.72 -15.41 22.14
C PHE A 208 7.82 -14.45 21.37
N LEU A 209 7.13 -13.56 22.08
CA LEU A 209 6.24 -12.56 21.51
C LEU A 209 6.90 -11.19 21.62
N ILE A 210 6.98 -10.46 20.51
CA ILE A 210 7.60 -9.13 20.45
C ILE A 210 6.53 -8.09 20.09
N PRO A 211 6.27 -7.10 20.96
CA PRO A 211 5.22 -6.10 20.77
C PRO A 211 5.58 -5.03 19.74
N GLY A 212 4.65 -4.11 19.48
CA GLY A 212 4.77 -3.09 18.45
C GLY A 212 5.61 -1.88 18.88
N VAL A 213 5.34 -0.73 18.23
CA VAL A 213 6.10 0.51 18.42
C VAL A 213 6.01 1.09 19.84
N ASP A 214 4.96 0.75 20.59
CA ASP A 214 4.82 1.13 22.00
C ASP A 214 5.64 0.25 22.97
N GLY A 215 6.13 -0.91 22.51
CA GLY A 215 6.97 -1.80 23.31
C GLY A 215 6.24 -2.59 24.41
N CYS A 216 4.90 -2.51 24.48
CA CYS A 216 4.10 -3.08 25.56
C CYS A 216 3.46 -4.43 25.18
N ALA A 217 3.45 -5.37 26.13
CA ALA A 217 2.84 -6.69 25.96
C ALA A 217 1.31 -6.67 25.76
N ARG A 218 0.66 -5.52 25.95
CA ARG A 218 -0.80 -5.33 25.89
C ARG A 218 -1.44 -5.91 24.64
N VAL A 219 -0.80 -5.80 23.49
CA VAL A 219 -1.34 -6.31 22.22
C VAL A 219 -1.56 -7.83 22.27
N TYR A 220 -0.70 -8.59 22.95
CA TYR A 220 -0.82 -10.03 23.05
C TYR A 220 -1.84 -10.50 24.08
N LYS A 221 -2.31 -9.61 24.98
CA LYS A 221 -3.44 -9.92 25.88
C LYS A 221 -4.73 -10.27 25.13
N LEU A 222 -4.86 -9.86 23.87
CA LEU A 222 -5.99 -10.17 23.01
C LEU A 222 -6.03 -11.65 22.59
N VAL A 223 -4.86 -12.29 22.53
CA VAL A 223 -4.69 -13.65 21.98
C VAL A 223 -4.16 -14.66 23.00
N GLU A 224 -3.67 -14.21 24.16
CA GLU A 224 -2.95 -15.05 25.12
C GLU A 224 -3.67 -16.34 25.52
N SER A 225 -4.96 -16.25 25.83
CA SER A 225 -5.76 -17.38 26.33
C SER A 225 -6.01 -18.47 25.27
N LYS A 226 -5.68 -18.20 24.00
CA LYS A 226 -5.87 -19.11 22.86
C LYS A 226 -4.56 -19.76 22.41
N ILE A 227 -3.42 -19.29 22.90
CA ILE A 227 -2.11 -19.88 22.62
C ILE A 227 -1.96 -21.16 23.46
N LYS A 228 -1.66 -22.29 22.80
CA LYS A 228 -1.57 -23.62 23.44
C LYS A 228 -0.24 -23.85 24.16
N SER A 229 0.85 -23.30 23.65
CA SER A 229 2.19 -23.46 24.20
C SER A 229 2.55 -22.33 25.16
N SER A 230 3.57 -22.55 26.00
CA SER A 230 4.12 -21.48 26.84
C SER A 230 4.65 -20.34 25.97
N ALA A 231 4.27 -19.10 26.30
CA ALA A 231 4.73 -17.91 25.61
C ALA A 231 5.24 -16.85 26.60
N ILE A 232 6.34 -16.20 26.22
CA ILE A 232 6.93 -15.08 26.93
C ILE A 232 6.90 -13.87 26.02
N CYS A 233 6.29 -12.79 26.47
CA CYS A 233 6.37 -11.51 25.79
C CYS A 233 7.62 -10.76 26.26
N LEU A 234 8.36 -10.21 25.29
CA LEU A 234 9.55 -9.41 25.52
C LEU A 234 9.22 -7.94 25.31
N GLN A 235 9.00 -7.23 26.41
CA GLN A 235 8.81 -5.79 26.37
C GLN A 235 10.14 -5.09 26.07
N HIS A 236 10.07 -3.97 25.35
CA HIS A 236 11.24 -3.19 24.96
C HIS A 236 10.92 -1.70 24.99
N GLY A 237 11.95 -0.88 25.09
CA GLY A 237 11.84 0.57 25.11
C GLY A 237 13.18 1.18 25.50
N VAL A 238 13.20 2.48 25.81
CA VAL A 238 14.43 3.25 26.06
C VAL A 238 15.34 2.62 27.13
N LEU A 239 14.74 1.93 28.10
CA LEU A 239 15.46 1.33 29.22
C LEU A 239 15.88 -0.13 28.98
N ASN A 240 15.40 -0.78 27.91
CA ASN A 240 15.43 -2.24 27.78
C ASN A 240 15.88 -2.69 26.38
N THR A 241 17.11 -3.21 26.27
CA THR A 241 17.59 -3.89 25.05
C THR A 241 17.34 -5.41 25.11
N PRO A 242 16.73 -6.04 24.09
CA PRO A 242 16.26 -7.43 24.13
C PRO A 242 17.37 -8.52 24.07
N GLY A 243 18.64 -8.20 24.38
CA GLY A 243 19.79 -9.09 24.22
C GLY A 243 19.85 -10.33 25.13
N HIS A 244 18.94 -10.47 26.10
CA HIS A 244 19.01 -11.50 27.13
C HIS A 244 18.12 -12.75 26.91
N ILE A 245 17.43 -12.86 25.77
CA ILE A 245 16.56 -14.03 25.42
C ILE A 245 17.26 -15.37 25.58
N LEU A 246 18.56 -15.40 25.33
CA LEU A 246 19.38 -16.60 25.41
C LEU A 246 19.43 -17.24 26.80
N GLN A 247 19.13 -16.48 27.87
CA GLN A 247 19.05 -17.03 29.22
C GLN A 247 17.73 -17.75 29.49
N LYS A 248 16.69 -17.50 28.67
CA LYS A 248 15.35 -18.08 28.80
C LYS A 248 15.15 -19.30 27.91
N LEU A 249 15.78 -19.29 26.73
CA LEU A 249 15.84 -20.47 25.87
C LEU A 249 16.44 -21.65 26.63
N ARG A 250 15.57 -22.63 26.94
CA ARG A 250 15.96 -23.92 27.53
C ARG A 250 16.94 -24.66 26.59
N SER A 251 17.44 -25.82 27.00
CA SER A 251 18.40 -26.65 26.24
C SER A 251 17.96 -27.07 24.81
N GLN A 252 16.76 -26.70 24.37
CA GLN A 252 16.30 -26.89 23.00
C GLN A 252 16.82 -25.80 22.05
N LYS A 253 17.47 -26.23 20.96
CA LYS A 253 18.00 -25.35 19.90
C LYS A 253 16.94 -24.93 18.86
N LYS A 254 15.66 -24.91 19.25
CA LYS A 254 14.56 -24.50 18.38
C LYS A 254 13.84 -23.28 18.96
N PHE A 255 13.46 -22.35 18.09
CA PHE A 255 12.70 -21.16 18.49
C PHE A 255 11.54 -20.86 17.55
N LEU A 256 10.50 -20.24 18.11
CA LEU A 256 9.46 -19.52 17.37
C LEU A 256 9.40 -18.11 17.95
N ILE A 257 9.62 -17.10 17.11
CA ILE A 257 9.45 -15.70 17.50
C ILE A 257 8.30 -15.11 16.68
N VAL A 258 7.36 -14.47 17.36
CA VAL A 258 6.24 -13.76 16.77
C VAL A 258 6.48 -12.26 16.97
N GLY A 259 6.59 -11.50 15.90
CA GLY A 259 6.75 -10.04 15.94
C GLY A 259 5.50 -9.36 15.41
N TYR A 260 4.98 -8.37 16.15
CA TYR A 260 3.87 -7.54 15.69
C TYR A 260 4.40 -6.15 15.32
N SER A 261 4.04 -5.64 14.14
CA SER A 261 4.41 -4.28 13.71
C SER A 261 5.93 -4.06 13.80
N PHE A 262 6.38 -2.99 14.44
CA PHE A 262 7.79 -2.71 14.75
C PHE A 262 8.52 -3.89 15.41
N GLY A 263 7.84 -4.68 16.25
CA GLY A 263 8.40 -5.88 16.88
C GLY A 263 8.90 -6.92 15.88
N SER A 264 8.46 -6.85 14.63
CA SER A 264 8.99 -7.68 13.53
C SER A 264 10.47 -7.41 13.27
N LEU A 265 10.93 -6.16 13.38
CA LEU A 265 12.33 -5.79 13.20
C LEU A 265 13.18 -6.41 14.32
N ILE A 266 12.73 -6.26 15.57
CA ILE A 266 13.38 -6.89 16.71
C ILE A 266 13.37 -8.43 16.57
N ALA A 267 12.25 -9.03 16.14
CA ALA A 267 12.17 -10.47 15.92
C ALA A 267 13.20 -10.98 14.90
N ILE A 268 13.42 -10.24 13.81
CA ILE A 268 14.44 -10.53 12.79
C ILE A 268 15.85 -10.49 13.40
N GLU A 269 16.16 -9.44 14.16
CA GLU A 269 17.47 -9.29 14.81
C GLU A 269 17.73 -10.38 15.85
N LEU A 270 16.72 -10.71 16.64
CA LEU A 270 16.79 -11.79 17.61
C LEU A 270 17.02 -13.14 16.93
N ALA A 271 16.28 -13.44 15.85
CA ALA A 271 16.52 -14.66 15.08
C ALA A 271 17.96 -14.73 14.56
N ARG A 272 18.53 -13.61 14.09
CA ARG A 272 19.94 -13.56 13.65
C ARG A 272 20.92 -13.89 14.78
N LEU A 273 20.70 -13.33 15.98
CA LEU A 273 21.51 -13.62 17.17
C LEU A 273 21.39 -15.09 17.59
N LEU A 274 20.21 -15.69 17.45
CA LEU A 274 19.96 -17.10 17.75
C LEU A 274 20.62 -18.02 16.72
N GLU A 275 20.50 -17.72 15.43
CA GLU A 275 21.16 -18.47 14.35
C GLU A 275 22.69 -18.45 14.47
N ALA A 276 23.27 -17.31 14.84
CA ALA A 276 24.70 -17.19 15.12
C ALA A 276 25.17 -18.10 16.27
N LYS A 277 24.25 -18.52 17.15
CA LYS A 277 24.49 -19.47 18.24
C LYS A 277 24.03 -20.90 17.93
N ASN A 278 23.79 -21.20 16.65
CA ASN A 278 23.34 -22.50 16.14
C ASN A 278 21.95 -22.93 16.63
N PHE A 279 21.07 -21.96 16.93
CA PHE A 279 19.65 -22.24 17.05
C PHE A 279 19.01 -22.18 15.66
N SER A 280 17.91 -22.90 15.49
CA SER A 280 17.13 -22.93 14.24
C SER A 280 15.67 -22.65 14.55
N GLY A 281 14.96 -21.93 13.69
CA GLY A 281 13.60 -21.57 14.03
C GLY A 281 12.79 -21.04 12.86
N ARG A 282 11.69 -20.40 13.21
CA ARG A 282 10.76 -19.73 12.31
C ARG A 282 10.32 -18.41 12.93
N LEU A 283 10.00 -17.45 12.07
CA LEU A 283 9.36 -16.20 12.43
C LEU A 283 7.91 -16.17 11.96
N ILE A 284 7.03 -15.61 12.79
CA ILE A 284 5.72 -15.12 12.36
C ILE A 284 5.75 -13.60 12.50
N LEU A 285 5.63 -12.87 11.39
CA LEU A 285 5.61 -11.42 11.38
C LEU A 285 4.18 -10.96 11.09
N ILE A 286 3.60 -10.18 12.00
CA ILE A 286 2.23 -9.69 11.92
C ILE A 286 2.30 -8.22 11.49
N ASP A 287 1.96 -7.99 10.24
CA ASP A 287 1.97 -6.69 9.57
C ASP A 287 3.22 -5.83 9.83
N GLY A 288 4.40 -6.44 9.69
CA GLY A 288 5.66 -5.75 9.93
C GLY A 288 6.84 -6.34 9.16
N ALA A 289 7.65 -5.44 8.61
CA ALA A 289 8.90 -5.74 7.94
C ALA A 289 9.78 -4.48 7.89
N PRO A 290 11.10 -4.59 7.67
CA PRO A 290 12.01 -3.45 7.65
C PRO A 290 11.59 -2.37 6.62
N ASP A 291 11.40 -2.77 5.36
CA ASP A 291 11.09 -1.84 4.27
C ASP A 291 9.69 -1.24 4.43
N LEU A 292 8.71 -2.03 4.91
CA LEU A 292 7.37 -1.52 5.22
C LEU A 292 7.41 -0.46 6.33
N MET A 293 8.09 -0.73 7.46
CA MET A 293 8.14 0.22 8.58
C MET A 293 8.80 1.52 8.16
N LYS A 294 9.86 1.44 7.36
CA LYS A 294 10.54 2.61 6.81
C LYS A 294 9.60 3.42 5.90
N PHE A 295 8.91 2.75 4.99
CA PHE A 295 7.90 3.38 4.12
C PHE A 295 6.77 4.03 4.92
N LEU A 296 6.25 3.39 5.97
CA LEU A 296 5.18 3.97 6.80
C LEU A 296 5.67 5.22 7.53
N ILE A 297 6.86 5.19 8.12
CA ILE A 297 7.43 6.36 8.81
C ILE A 297 7.70 7.50 7.82
N GLU A 298 8.26 7.22 6.64
CA GLU A 298 8.50 8.25 5.61
C GLU A 298 7.20 8.89 5.10
N ASN A 299 6.10 8.14 5.02
CA ASN A 299 4.81 8.69 4.58
C ASN A 299 4.02 9.39 5.70
N VAL A 300 4.23 9.01 6.96
CA VAL A 300 3.50 9.57 8.11
C VAL A 300 4.27 10.72 8.78
N LEU A 301 5.59 10.65 8.82
CA LEU A 301 6.49 11.52 9.59
C LEU A 301 7.64 12.02 8.69
N ASN A 302 7.29 12.84 7.69
CA ASN A 302 8.29 13.48 6.82
C ASN A 302 8.62 14.90 7.31
N HIS A 303 9.59 15.01 8.23
CA HIS A 303 10.03 16.29 8.79
C HIS A 303 11.49 16.58 8.47
N PRO A 304 11.85 17.81 8.09
CA PRO A 304 13.20 18.16 7.67
C PRO A 304 14.19 18.30 8.84
N SER A 305 13.71 18.44 10.08
CA SER A 305 14.55 18.51 11.27
C SER A 305 14.13 17.55 12.40
N GLU A 306 15.10 17.13 13.21
CA GLU A 306 14.88 16.31 14.40
C GLU A 306 13.93 17.01 15.39
N GLN A 307 14.05 18.33 15.54
CA GLN A 307 13.21 19.13 16.44
C GLN A 307 11.73 19.10 16.03
N GLU A 308 11.44 19.19 14.73
CA GLU A 308 10.07 19.09 14.19
C GLU A 308 9.53 17.66 14.31
N LEU A 309 10.37 16.65 14.03
CA LEU A 309 9.99 15.24 14.19
C LEU A 309 9.59 14.94 15.64
N GLN A 310 10.41 15.35 16.61
CA GLN A 310 10.12 15.25 18.03
C GLN A 310 8.77 15.91 18.37
N ASN A 311 8.55 17.13 17.89
CA ASN A 311 7.31 17.86 18.18
C ASN A 311 6.08 17.17 17.57
N ASP A 312 6.17 16.67 16.34
CA ASP A 312 5.06 15.98 15.68
C ASP A 312 4.72 14.65 16.37
N ILE A 313 5.72 13.84 16.73
CA ILE A 313 5.50 12.59 17.47
C ILE A 313 4.79 12.87 18.78
N LEU A 314 5.27 13.85 19.53
CA LEU A 314 4.70 14.28 20.80
C LEU A 314 3.25 14.75 20.63
N LEU A 315 2.95 15.59 19.63
CA LEU A 315 1.59 16.07 19.35
C LEU A 315 0.65 14.91 18.98
N ARG A 316 1.07 14.02 18.09
CA ARG A 316 0.27 12.87 17.65
C ARG A 316 -0.01 11.89 18.78
N LEU A 317 0.98 11.59 19.62
CA LEU A 317 0.76 10.78 20.82
C LEU A 317 -0.24 11.45 21.75
N MET A 318 -0.12 12.77 21.99
CA MET A 318 -1.06 13.46 22.88
C MET A 318 -2.48 13.50 22.33
N LYS A 319 -2.66 13.62 21.01
CA LYS A 319 -3.97 13.49 20.36
C LYS A 319 -4.62 12.13 20.60
N MET A 320 -3.88 11.06 20.87
CA MET A 320 -4.47 9.76 21.24
C MET A 320 -5.18 9.80 22.61
N TYR A 321 -4.79 10.73 23.48
CA TYR A 321 -5.27 10.83 24.85
C TYR A 321 -6.21 12.02 25.09
N LEU A 322 -6.07 13.09 24.31
CA LEU A 322 -6.82 14.33 24.45
C LEU A 322 -7.35 14.87 23.13
N GLU A 323 -8.50 15.53 23.21
CA GLU A 323 -8.97 16.50 22.22
C GLU A 323 -8.63 17.91 22.72
N PHE A 324 -7.54 18.52 22.25
CA PHE A 324 -7.16 19.89 22.63
C PHE A 324 -6.52 20.66 21.48
N ASN A 325 -6.40 21.98 21.65
CA ASN A 325 -5.80 22.87 20.65
C ASN A 325 -4.28 22.62 20.54
N ASN A 326 -3.89 21.90 19.49
CA ASN A 326 -2.49 21.57 19.18
C ASN A 326 -1.60 22.80 18.99
N GLU A 327 -2.17 23.97 18.65
CA GLU A 327 -1.39 25.18 18.37
C GLU A 327 -0.66 25.71 19.61
N MET A 328 -1.31 25.74 20.78
CA MET A 328 -0.67 26.22 22.01
C MET A 328 0.46 25.30 22.48
N LEU A 329 0.24 23.98 22.42
CA LEU A 329 1.28 23.02 22.78
C LEU A 329 2.45 23.06 21.80
N LEU A 330 2.20 23.18 20.49
CA LEU A 330 3.24 23.34 19.49
C LEU A 330 4.09 24.60 19.75
N LEU A 331 3.47 25.72 20.11
CA LEU A 331 4.18 26.96 20.46
C LEU A 331 5.10 26.79 21.68
N GLU A 332 4.68 26.05 22.70
CA GLU A 332 5.54 25.76 23.86
C GLU A 332 6.65 24.76 23.52
N LEU A 333 6.35 23.70 22.74
CA LEU A 333 7.35 22.72 22.30
C LEU A 333 8.45 23.36 21.44
N ASN A 334 8.11 24.36 20.62
CA ASN A 334 9.08 25.11 19.81
C ASN A 334 10.04 25.99 20.64
N LYS A 335 9.75 26.23 21.93
CA LYS A 335 10.66 26.97 22.84
C LYS A 335 11.67 26.06 23.52
N CYS A 336 11.45 24.74 23.51
CA CYS A 336 12.33 23.76 24.12
C CYS A 336 13.52 23.46 23.22
N ASN A 337 14.69 23.29 23.83
CA ASN A 337 15.93 22.94 23.13
C ASN A 337 16.28 21.45 23.30
N THR A 338 15.88 20.83 24.41
CA THR A 338 16.17 19.43 24.71
C THR A 338 14.93 18.55 24.71
N TRP A 339 15.12 17.24 24.54
CA TRP A 339 14.04 16.26 24.63
C TRP A 339 13.38 16.25 26.02
N GLU A 340 14.19 16.37 27.07
CA GLU A 340 13.71 16.42 28.45
C GLU A 340 12.81 17.63 28.71
N GLU A 341 13.17 18.81 28.19
CA GLU A 341 12.34 20.01 28.29
C GLU A 341 10.97 19.80 27.61
N LYS A 342 10.95 19.16 26.44
CA LYS A 342 9.70 18.85 25.72
C LYS A 342 8.82 17.86 26.49
N LEU A 343 9.43 16.85 27.12
CA LEU A 343 8.72 15.91 27.96
C LEU A 343 8.10 16.59 29.20
N GLU A 344 8.81 17.52 29.84
CA GLU A 344 8.25 18.31 30.94
C GLU A 344 7.04 19.14 30.48
N VAL A 345 7.14 19.81 29.32
CA VAL A 345 6.01 20.55 28.74
C VAL A 345 4.80 19.63 28.55
N ILE A 346 4.97 18.46 27.93
CA ILE A 346 3.85 17.53 27.72
C ILE A 346 3.21 17.08 29.02
N THR A 347 4.03 16.76 30.03
CA THR A 347 3.48 16.31 31.32
C THR A 347 2.73 17.44 32.02
N HIS A 348 3.16 18.70 31.85
CA HIS A 348 2.43 19.86 32.35
C HIS A 348 1.07 20.04 31.66
N PHE A 349 1.05 19.96 30.32
CA PHE A 349 -0.17 20.10 29.53
C PHE A 349 -1.18 18.96 29.75
N THR A 350 -0.71 17.80 30.19
CA THR A 350 -1.55 16.62 30.44
C THR A 350 -1.79 16.31 31.91
N LYS A 351 -1.58 17.27 32.81
CA LYS A 351 -1.77 17.09 34.26
C LYS A 351 -3.17 16.63 34.65
N GLU A 352 -4.19 17.05 33.91
CA GLU A 352 -5.59 16.70 34.19
C GLU A 352 -5.96 15.28 33.70
N ILE A 353 -5.08 14.64 32.92
CA ILE A 353 -5.29 13.26 32.44
C ILE A 353 -4.64 12.26 33.38
N ASN A 354 -5.48 11.51 34.08
CA ASN A 354 -5.06 10.43 34.98
C ASN A 354 -4.99 9.04 34.30
N VAL A 355 -4.86 8.97 32.98
CA VAL A 355 -4.77 7.70 32.23
C VAL A 355 -3.38 7.06 32.36
N LEU A 356 -2.35 7.90 32.40
CA LEU A 356 -0.94 7.50 32.55
C LEU A 356 -0.29 8.37 33.63
N THR A 357 0.56 7.77 34.46
CA THR A 357 1.47 8.48 35.37
C THR A 357 2.47 9.34 34.59
N VAL A 358 3.08 10.32 35.25
CA VAL A 358 4.07 11.20 34.61
C VAL A 358 5.25 10.39 34.07
N GLU A 359 5.70 9.42 34.84
CA GLU A 359 6.79 8.51 34.50
C GLU A 359 6.44 7.69 33.25
N ASN A 360 5.26 7.08 33.21
CA ASN A 360 4.82 6.27 32.08
C ASN A 360 4.53 7.09 30.81
N LYS A 361 4.07 8.33 30.95
CA LYS A 361 3.96 9.27 29.82
C LYS A 361 5.31 9.53 29.18
N LYS A 362 6.32 9.88 30.00
CA LYS A 362 7.70 10.12 29.53
C LYS A 362 8.28 8.86 28.89
N PHE A 363 8.10 7.72 29.54
CA PHE A 363 8.58 6.43 29.04
C PHE A 363 7.99 6.07 27.67
N LEU A 364 6.67 6.19 27.50
CA LEU A 364 6.00 5.88 26.23
C LEU A 364 6.44 6.84 25.11
N CYS A 365 6.51 8.14 25.39
CA CYS A 365 6.95 9.14 24.41
C CYS A 365 8.36 8.86 23.91
N SER A 366 9.31 8.64 24.84
CA SER A 366 10.70 8.34 24.47
C SER A 366 10.80 6.98 23.76
N THR A 367 10.02 5.98 24.17
CA THR A 367 10.05 4.65 23.53
C THR A 367 9.60 4.71 22.08
N VAL A 368 8.49 5.39 21.80
CA VAL A 368 8.00 5.56 20.42
C VAL A 368 8.98 6.40 19.60
N TYR A 369 9.54 7.48 20.17
CA TYR A 369 10.55 8.30 19.50
C TYR A 369 11.79 7.47 19.11
N ASP A 370 12.39 6.78 20.08
CA ASP A 370 13.58 5.96 19.86
C ASP A 370 13.34 4.85 18.83
N HIS A 371 12.16 4.24 18.83
CA HIS A 371 11.80 3.25 17.81
C HIS A 371 11.67 3.87 16.41
N ILE A 372 11.11 5.07 16.29
CA ILE A 372 11.01 5.77 15.00
C ILE A 372 12.41 6.08 14.45
N ILE A 373 13.31 6.60 15.30
CA ILE A 373 14.71 6.83 14.93
C ILE A 373 15.38 5.50 14.54
N ALA A 374 15.17 4.45 15.32
CA ALA A 374 15.72 3.13 15.04
C ALA A 374 15.30 2.61 13.66
N VAL A 375 14.05 2.82 13.21
CA VAL A 375 13.65 2.43 11.85
C VAL A 375 14.35 3.26 10.78
N GLN A 376 14.52 4.57 10.99
CA GLN A 376 15.19 5.44 10.02
C GLN A 376 16.65 5.00 9.78
N ASP A 377 17.33 4.64 10.86
CA ASP A 377 18.73 4.18 10.85
C ASP A 377 18.89 2.72 10.46
N TYR A 378 17.81 1.94 10.46
CA TYR A 378 17.88 0.51 10.23
C TYR A 378 18.15 0.18 8.75
N ASN A 379 19.31 -0.42 8.49
CA ASN A 379 19.72 -0.88 7.18
C ASN A 379 19.83 -2.41 7.12
N ILE A 380 18.80 -3.05 6.57
CA ILE A 380 18.78 -4.50 6.39
C ILE A 380 19.83 -5.00 5.38
N SER A 381 20.19 -4.19 4.39
CA SER A 381 21.06 -4.62 3.28
C SER A 381 22.50 -4.89 3.73
N SER A 382 22.92 -4.35 4.87
CA SER A 382 24.24 -4.61 5.47
C SER A 382 24.28 -5.85 6.36
N MET A 383 23.15 -6.51 6.59
CA MET A 383 23.04 -7.60 7.56
C MET A 383 23.00 -8.97 6.87
N PRO A 384 23.51 -10.04 7.51
CA PRO A 384 23.40 -11.38 6.95
C PRO A 384 21.95 -11.85 6.96
N ARG A 385 21.57 -12.51 5.85
CA ARG A 385 20.23 -13.09 5.69
C ARG A 385 20.02 -14.26 6.65
N LEU A 386 18.79 -14.39 7.12
CA LEU A 386 18.37 -15.49 7.97
C LEU A 386 18.26 -16.80 7.18
N LYS A 387 18.45 -17.93 7.85
CA LYS A 387 18.09 -19.27 7.33
C LYS A 387 16.65 -19.66 7.69
N SER A 388 16.10 -19.03 8.73
CA SER A 388 14.76 -19.30 9.25
C SER A 388 13.67 -18.88 8.25
N SER A 389 12.67 -19.73 8.07
CA SER A 389 11.47 -19.40 7.29
C SER A 389 10.64 -18.31 7.98
N ILE A 390 9.89 -17.54 7.21
CA ILE A 390 9.02 -16.47 7.70
C ILE A 390 7.57 -16.73 7.25
N ILE A 391 6.62 -16.57 8.16
CA ILE A 391 5.20 -16.44 7.86
C ILE A 391 4.82 -14.97 8.08
N LEU A 392 4.39 -14.30 7.02
CA LEU A 392 3.89 -12.93 7.05
C LEU A 392 2.36 -12.95 7.08
N LEU A 393 1.78 -12.32 8.11
CA LEU A 393 0.34 -12.12 8.26
C LEU A 393 0.00 -10.67 7.93
N LYS A 394 -0.68 -10.45 6.79
CA LYS A 394 -1.07 -9.12 6.30
C LYS A 394 -2.54 -8.84 6.62
N PRO A 395 -2.90 -7.62 7.05
CA PRO A 395 -4.28 -7.21 7.17
C PRO A 395 -4.91 -7.05 5.79
N THR A 396 -6.21 -7.29 5.67
CA THR A 396 -6.94 -7.05 4.41
C THR A 396 -7.22 -5.57 4.16
N LEU A 397 -7.20 -4.74 5.22
CA LEU A 397 -7.48 -3.31 5.16
C LEU A 397 -6.21 -2.53 5.51
N THR A 398 -5.57 -1.94 4.51
CA THR A 398 -4.40 -1.08 4.72
C THR A 398 -4.66 0.32 4.16
N PRO A 399 -4.28 1.38 4.88
CA PRO A 399 -4.39 2.76 4.37
C PRO A 399 -3.31 3.10 3.34
N PHE A 400 -2.21 2.33 3.31
CA PHE A 400 -1.07 2.55 2.44
C PHE A 400 -0.75 1.26 1.70
N THR A 401 -0.66 1.37 0.38
CA THR A 401 -0.27 0.25 -0.49
C THR A 401 1.26 0.19 -0.58
N PHE A 402 1.84 -0.90 -0.10
CA PHE A 402 3.27 -1.18 -0.28
C PHE A 402 3.49 -2.04 -1.53
N ILE A 403 4.52 -1.72 -2.32
CA ILE A 403 4.71 -2.25 -3.69
C ILE A 403 5.03 -3.75 -3.66
N GLU A 404 5.91 -4.19 -2.77
CA GLU A 404 6.36 -5.59 -2.73
C GLU A 404 5.41 -6.41 -1.84
N GLU A 405 4.87 -7.49 -2.41
CA GLU A 405 3.84 -8.30 -1.76
C GLU A 405 4.30 -8.92 -0.43
N ASP A 406 5.58 -9.25 -0.33
CA ASP A 406 6.24 -9.83 0.84
C ASP A 406 6.85 -8.78 1.79
N TYR A 407 6.55 -7.50 1.59
CA TYR A 407 7.15 -6.38 2.33
C TYR A 407 8.69 -6.33 2.30
N GLY A 408 9.31 -6.86 1.24
CA GLY A 408 10.77 -6.91 1.10
C GLY A 408 11.46 -8.00 1.91
N LEU A 409 10.70 -8.94 2.51
CA LEU A 409 11.25 -10.00 3.35
C LEU A 409 12.16 -10.99 2.58
N HIS A 410 12.05 -11.09 1.26
CA HIS A 410 13.02 -11.82 0.43
C HIS A 410 14.46 -11.31 0.61
N LYS A 411 14.66 -10.03 0.98
CA LYS A 411 15.97 -9.45 1.31
C LYS A 411 16.46 -9.87 2.70
N VAL A 412 15.55 -10.28 3.59
CA VAL A 412 15.82 -10.60 5.00
C VAL A 412 16.19 -12.07 5.19
N THR A 413 15.55 -13.00 4.47
CA THR A 413 15.74 -14.44 4.68
C THR A 413 16.04 -15.18 3.38
N GLU A 414 16.85 -16.22 3.45
CA GLU A 414 17.03 -17.26 2.42
C GLU A 414 15.97 -18.37 2.53
N GLY A 415 15.28 -18.44 3.67
CA GLY A 415 14.18 -19.37 3.90
C GLY A 415 12.91 -18.99 3.14
N ALA A 416 11.93 -19.89 3.14
CA ALA A 416 10.63 -19.62 2.53
C ALA A 416 9.90 -18.48 3.25
N VAL A 417 9.31 -17.56 2.47
CA VAL A 417 8.38 -16.53 2.95
C VAL A 417 6.96 -16.93 2.53
N GLN A 418 6.09 -17.17 3.49
CA GLN A 418 4.67 -17.51 3.28
C GLN A 418 3.80 -16.32 3.65
N ILE A 419 2.91 -15.91 2.75
CA ILE A 419 2.06 -14.72 2.94
C ILE A 419 0.62 -15.17 3.13
N HIS A 420 0.00 -14.68 4.20
CA HIS A 420 -1.41 -14.94 4.48
C HIS A 420 -2.14 -13.65 4.82
N TYR A 421 -3.37 -13.55 4.37
CA TYR A 421 -4.25 -12.43 4.67
C TYR A 421 -5.16 -12.74 5.85
N VAL A 422 -5.24 -11.79 6.78
CA VAL A 422 -6.08 -11.83 7.97
C VAL A 422 -7.01 -10.61 7.92
N GLU A 423 -8.29 -10.83 8.17
CA GLU A 423 -9.28 -9.78 8.09
C GLU A 423 -9.05 -8.72 9.17
N GLY A 424 -9.08 -7.45 8.77
CA GLY A 424 -8.93 -6.31 9.66
C GLY A 424 -7.91 -5.28 9.13
N THR A 425 -7.62 -4.30 9.99
CA THR A 425 -6.58 -3.27 9.84
C THR A 425 -5.32 -3.67 10.62
N HIS A 426 -4.24 -2.89 10.51
CA HIS A 426 -3.03 -3.04 11.35
C HIS A 426 -3.37 -3.27 12.83
N ILE A 427 -4.32 -2.48 13.36
CA ILE A 427 -4.74 -2.54 14.76
C ILE A 427 -5.65 -3.75 15.03
N THR A 428 -6.66 -3.98 14.19
CA THR A 428 -7.73 -4.97 14.46
C THR A 428 -7.36 -6.39 14.03
N ILE A 429 -6.27 -6.59 13.29
CA ILE A 429 -5.76 -7.91 12.90
C ILE A 429 -5.50 -8.81 14.11
N MET A 430 -5.11 -8.23 15.25
CA MET A 430 -4.83 -8.94 16.50
C MET A 430 -6.09 -9.44 17.22
N ASP A 431 -7.27 -8.95 16.82
CA ASP A 431 -8.55 -9.43 17.33
C ASP A 431 -9.02 -10.70 16.59
N ASN A 432 -8.33 -11.09 15.51
CA ASN A 432 -8.70 -12.22 14.65
C ASN A 432 -8.12 -13.56 15.16
N ASP A 433 -8.99 -14.57 15.30
CA ASP A 433 -8.61 -15.91 15.77
C ASP A 433 -7.56 -16.60 14.89
N LYS A 434 -7.47 -16.23 13.60
CA LYS A 434 -6.45 -16.74 12.68
C LYS A 434 -5.03 -16.53 13.20
N ILE A 435 -4.76 -15.43 13.91
CA ILE A 435 -3.44 -15.17 14.52
C ILE A 435 -3.05 -16.35 15.42
N THR A 436 -3.97 -16.78 16.29
CA THR A 436 -3.70 -17.89 17.20
C THR A 436 -3.61 -19.24 16.51
N SER A 437 -4.32 -19.44 15.39
CA SER A 437 -4.19 -20.64 14.56
C SER A 437 -2.78 -20.77 14.01
N PHE A 438 -2.25 -19.72 13.39
CA PHE A 438 -0.89 -19.72 12.85
C PHE A 438 0.17 -19.92 13.94
N ILE A 439 0.01 -19.26 15.10
CA ILE A 439 0.94 -19.43 16.24
C ILE A 439 0.94 -20.89 16.73
N ASN A 440 -0.25 -21.50 16.84
CA ASN A 440 -0.39 -22.87 17.33
C ASN A 440 0.05 -23.94 16.31
N GLU A 441 -0.05 -23.67 15.01
CA GLU A 441 0.35 -24.57 13.91
C GLU A 441 1.83 -24.47 13.54
N ALA A 442 2.51 -23.38 13.95
CA ALA A 442 3.91 -23.14 13.60
C ALA A 442 4.92 -23.89 14.49
N LEU A 443 4.47 -24.50 15.58
CA LEU A 443 5.23 -25.40 16.45
C LEU A 443 5.06 -26.86 16.02
#